data_AF-A0A183GAU9-F1
#
_entry.id   AF-A0A183GAU9-F1
#
_cell.length_a   1.000
_cell.length_b   1.000
_cell.length_c   1.000
_cell.angle_alpha   90.00
_cell.angle_beta   90.00
_cell.angle_gamma   90.00
#
_symmetry.space_group_name_H-M   'P 1'
#
loop_
_entity.id
_entity.type
_entity.pdbx_description
1 polymer ?
#
loop_
_entity_poly.entity_id
_entity_poly.type
_entity_poly.pdbx_seq_one_letter_code
_entity_poly.pdbx_strand_id
1 'polypeptide(L)'
;MLSILAVWYEGMEKHAKEEALAPGSKTGDRSPYVKVDGELTFSKDDGRDLTAKVQEVLRKKFIRGLSKKVRGLSSNTPYACNGVYNTEGAEDKLTVVCLYNKGSSS
;
A
#
# COMPACT_ATOMS: atom_id res chain seq x y z
N MET A 1 21.98 -6.89 -1.39
CA MET A 1 21.26 -5.72 -1.91
C MET A 1 20.14 -6.27 -2.81
N LEU A 2 18.91 -6.35 -2.32
CA LEU A 2 17.77 -6.91 -3.08
C LEU A 2 17.16 -5.78 -3.92
N SER A 3 17.61 -5.66 -5.16
CA SER A 3 17.03 -4.76 -6.15
C SER A 3 15.81 -5.45 -6.77
N ILE A 4 14.64 -5.31 -6.13
CA ILE A 4 13.37 -5.71 -6.75
C ILE A 4 12.98 -4.57 -7.70
N LEU A 5 13.22 -4.74 -9.00
CA LEU A 5 12.84 -3.80 -10.06
C LEU A 5 11.35 -3.95 -10.40
N ALA A 6 10.48 -3.71 -9.42
CA ALA A 6 9.05 -3.77 -9.65
C ALA A 6 8.65 -2.70 -10.68
N VAL A 7 7.78 -3.06 -11.64
CA VAL A 7 7.34 -2.18 -12.72
C VAL A 7 6.03 -1.51 -12.31
N TRP A 8 5.99 -0.19 -12.30
CA TRP A 8 4.75 0.55 -12.06
C TRP A 8 3.75 0.26 -13.18
N TYR A 9 2.52 -0.12 -12.83
CA TYR A 9 1.49 -0.47 -13.81
C TYR A 9 0.31 0.50 -13.77
N GLU A 10 0.19 1.30 -14.82
CA GLU A 10 -0.93 2.23 -15.01
C GLU A 10 -2.26 1.45 -15.02
N GLY A 11 -3.23 1.94 -14.24
CA GLY A 11 -4.55 1.30 -14.08
C GLY A 11 -4.73 0.47 -12.80
N MET A 12 -3.64 0.01 -12.16
CA MET A 12 -3.73 -0.67 -10.85
C MET A 12 -3.84 0.29 -9.66
N GLU A 13 -3.51 1.58 -9.86
CA GLU A 13 -3.64 2.62 -8.82
C GLU A 13 -5.08 2.76 -8.31
N LYS A 14 -6.06 2.63 -9.21
CA LYS A 14 -7.49 2.64 -8.85
C LYS A 14 -7.83 1.47 -7.94
N HIS A 15 -7.29 0.28 -8.22
CA HIS A 15 -7.48 -0.90 -7.38
C HIS A 15 -6.83 -0.72 -6.00
N ALA A 16 -5.63 -0.14 -5.94
CA ALA A 16 -4.98 0.16 -4.66
C ALA A 16 -5.80 1.18 -3.85
N LYS A 17 -6.41 2.18 -4.50
CA LYS A 17 -7.32 3.14 -3.85
C LYS A 17 -8.59 2.47 -3.33
N GLU A 18 -9.24 1.64 -4.14
CA GLU A 18 -10.44 0.89 -3.74
C GLU A 18 -10.16 -0.03 -2.56
N GLU A 19 -9.01 -0.71 -2.56
CA GLU A 19 -8.56 -1.54 -1.44
C GLU A 19 -8.24 -0.73 -0.18
N ALA A 20 -7.70 0.48 -0.31
CA ALA A 20 -7.46 1.38 0.81
C ALA A 20 -8.76 1.92 1.43
N LEU A 21 -9.79 2.17 0.60
CA LEU A 21 -11.12 2.59 1.05
C LEU A 21 -11.91 1.44 1.66
N ALA A 22 -11.83 0.26 1.05
CA ALA A 22 -12.57 -0.94 1.45
C ALA A 22 -11.61 -2.15 1.45
N PRO A 23 -10.99 -2.47 2.61
CA PRO A 23 -10.10 -3.61 2.73
C PRO A 23 -10.78 -4.92 2.32
N GLY A 24 -10.13 -5.69 1.44
CA GLY A 24 -10.64 -6.93 0.86
C GLY A 24 -11.42 -6.75 -0.45
N SER A 25 -11.63 -5.53 -0.94
CA SER A 25 -12.35 -5.28 -2.20
C SER A 25 -11.57 -5.75 -3.43
N LYS A 26 -10.24 -5.76 -3.36
CA LYS A 26 -9.35 -6.26 -4.42
C LYS A 26 -8.51 -7.43 -3.95
N THR A 27 -8.38 -7.65 -2.65
CA THR A 27 -7.55 -8.70 -2.09
C THR A 27 -8.39 -9.79 -1.41
N GLY A 28 -8.00 -11.05 -1.57
CA GLY A 28 -8.76 -12.21 -1.13
C GLY A 28 -8.17 -13.50 -1.70
N ASP A 29 -8.70 -14.66 -1.32
CA ASP A 29 -8.08 -15.97 -1.63
C ASP A 29 -7.87 -16.21 -3.13
N ARG A 30 -8.77 -15.70 -3.97
CA ARG A 30 -8.70 -15.81 -5.44
C ARG A 30 -8.14 -14.57 -6.13
N SER A 31 -7.68 -13.57 -5.37
CA SER A 31 -7.15 -12.34 -5.94
C SER A 31 -5.78 -12.58 -6.60
N PRO A 32 -5.52 -11.96 -7.76
CA PRO A 32 -4.18 -11.92 -8.34
C PRO A 32 -3.24 -10.97 -7.57
N TYR A 33 -3.74 -10.26 -6.55
CA TYR A 33 -2.96 -9.26 -5.83
C TYR A 33 -2.43 -9.75 -4.48
N VAL A 34 -1.16 -9.43 -4.23
CA VAL A 34 -0.57 -9.41 -2.90
C VAL A 34 -0.60 -7.97 -2.38
N LYS A 35 -1.23 -7.75 -1.22
CA LYS A 35 -1.34 -6.44 -0.59
C LYS A 35 -0.18 -6.19 0.39
N VAL A 36 0.53 -5.08 0.20
CA VAL A 36 1.37 -4.47 1.23
C VAL A 36 0.73 -3.16 1.64
N ASP A 37 0.56 -2.95 2.94
CA ASP A 37 -0.17 -1.81 3.46
C ASP A 37 0.48 -1.28 4.74
N GLY A 38 0.20 -0.01 5.02
CA GLY A 38 0.60 0.66 6.24
C GLY A 38 -0.45 1.68 6.64
N GLU A 39 -0.70 1.77 7.93
CA GLU A 39 -1.71 2.66 8.49
C GLU A 39 -1.18 3.33 9.76
N LEU A 40 -1.39 4.65 9.85
CA LEU A 40 -1.15 5.44 11.06
C LEU A 40 -2.28 6.44 11.28
N THR A 41 -2.54 6.73 12.55
CA THR A 41 -3.34 7.87 12.96
C THR A 41 -2.44 9.02 13.39
N PHE A 42 -2.93 10.24 13.22
CA PHE A 42 -2.27 11.49 13.53
C PHE A 42 -3.24 12.38 14.30
N SER A 43 -2.72 13.14 15.26
CA SER A 43 -3.50 14.18 15.93
C SER A 43 -3.97 15.24 14.92
N LYS A 44 -5.13 15.86 15.16
CA LYS A 44 -5.61 17.03 14.39
C LYS A 44 -4.66 18.22 14.49
N ASP A 45 -3.94 18.32 15.60
CA ASP A 45 -2.96 19.38 15.84
C ASP A 45 -1.58 19.07 15.23
N ASP A 46 -1.44 17.93 14.53
CA ASP A 46 -0.20 17.58 13.83
C ASP A 46 -0.02 18.46 12.59
N GLY A 47 0.71 19.56 12.77
CA GLY A 47 1.03 20.55 11.74
C GLY A 47 2.04 20.10 10.68
N ARG A 48 2.48 18.83 10.69
CA ARG A 48 3.32 18.30 9.60
C ARG A 48 2.50 18.16 8.32
N ASP A 49 3.15 18.39 7.19
CA ASP A 49 2.51 18.20 5.89
C ASP A 49 2.21 16.73 5.59
N LEU A 50 1.37 16.50 4.57
CA LEU A 50 0.96 15.15 4.17
C LEU A 50 2.14 14.29 3.71
N THR A 51 3.17 14.89 3.10
CA THR A 51 4.37 14.17 2.63
C THR A 51 5.13 13.56 3.80
N ALA A 52 5.32 14.31 4.88
CA ALA A 52 5.95 13.84 6.10
C ALA A 52 5.15 12.70 6.76
N LYS A 53 3.81 12.85 6.80
CA LYS A 53 2.90 11.81 7.31
C LYS A 53 2.99 10.51 6.48
N VAL A 54 3.01 10.63 5.14
CA VAL A 54 3.21 9.48 4.23
C VAL A 54 4.56 8.81 4.46
N GLN A 55 5.65 9.57 4.55
CA GLN A 55 6.98 9.00 4.80
C GLN A 55 7.03 8.23 6.12
N GLU A 56 6.33 8.70 7.15
CA GLU A 56 6.26 8.01 8.44
C GLU A 56 5.53 6.67 8.32
N VAL A 57 4.37 6.63 7.65
CA VAL A 57 3.62 5.39 7.36
C VAL A 57 4.53 4.40 6.63
N LEU A 58 5.23 4.87 5.59
CA LEU A 58 6.12 4.04 4.79
C LEU A 58 7.24 3.42 5.65
N ARG A 59 7.92 4.24 6.46
CA ARG A 59 9.04 3.77 7.30
C ARG A 59 8.59 2.83 8.41
N LYS A 60 7.52 3.16 9.12
CA LYS A 60 7.13 2.44 10.35
C LYS A 60 6.32 1.18 10.09
N LYS A 61 5.44 1.21 9.09
CA LYS A 61 4.44 0.16 8.87
C LYS A 61 4.67 -0.58 7.57
N PHE A 62 4.91 0.16 6.49
CA PHE A 62 4.99 -0.42 5.15
C PHE A 62 6.24 -1.27 4.92
N ILE A 63 7.44 -0.74 5.19
CA ILE A 63 8.72 -1.44 4.94
C ILE A 63 8.78 -2.78 5.70
N ARG A 64 8.22 -2.84 6.92
CA ARG A 64 8.16 -4.07 7.73
C ARG A 64 7.30 -5.15 7.06
N GLY A 65 6.21 -4.76 6.41
CA GLY A 65 5.33 -5.67 5.67
C GLY A 65 5.89 -6.08 4.32
N LEU A 66 6.61 -5.16 3.65
CA LEU A 66 7.14 -5.33 2.31
C LEU A 66 8.02 -6.58 2.21
N SER A 67 9.10 -6.64 3.01
CA SER A 67 10.09 -7.72 2.91
C SER A 67 9.51 -9.12 3.13
N LYS A 68 8.44 -9.25 3.94
CA LYS A 68 7.78 -10.54 4.19
C LYS A 68 6.83 -10.93 3.07
N LYS A 69 6.03 -9.98 2.58
CA LYS A 69 4.95 -10.26 1.63
C LYS A 69 5.44 -10.37 0.19
N VAL A 70 6.52 -9.68 -0.19
CA VAL A 70 7.01 -9.66 -1.59
C VAL A 70 8.25 -10.53 -1.85
N ARG A 71 8.77 -11.24 -0.84
CA ARG A 71 10.01 -12.03 -0.98
C ARG A 71 9.96 -13.10 -2.07
N GLY A 72 8.78 -13.65 -2.35
CA GLY A 72 8.59 -14.69 -3.37
C GLY A 72 8.15 -14.16 -4.73
N LEU A 73 8.03 -12.84 -4.91
CA LEU A 73 7.60 -12.25 -6.16
C LEU A 73 8.79 -12.09 -7.12
N SER A 74 8.53 -12.21 -8.42
CA SER A 74 9.56 -12.02 -9.44
C SER A 74 10.02 -10.57 -9.47
N SER A 75 11.26 -10.33 -9.88
CA SER A 75 11.87 -9.00 -9.89
C SER A 75 11.06 -7.97 -10.69
N ASN A 76 10.29 -8.40 -11.70
CA ASN A 76 9.51 -7.53 -12.60
C ASN A 76 8.02 -7.58 -12.29
N THR A 77 7.64 -7.97 -11.07
CA THR A 77 6.23 -8.05 -10.68
C THR A 77 5.56 -6.68 -10.82
N PRO A 78 4.49 -6.55 -11.62
CA PRO A 78 3.77 -5.29 -11.75
C PRO A 78 3.17 -4.87 -10.41
N TYR A 79 3.27 -3.58 -10.07
CA TYR A 79 2.69 -3.05 -8.85
C TYR A 79 2.15 -1.64 -9.04
N ALA A 80 1.25 -1.24 -8.16
CA ALA A 80 0.83 0.15 -8.02
C ALA A 80 0.47 0.44 -6.56
N CYS A 81 0.58 1.71 -6.17
CA CYS A 81 0.28 2.18 -4.83
C CYS A 81 -0.73 3.30 -4.85
N ASN A 82 -1.51 3.42 -3.78
CA ASN A 82 -2.35 4.58 -3.53
C ASN A 82 -2.56 4.77 -2.02
N GLY A 83 -3.11 5.92 -1.64
CA GLY A 83 -3.38 6.25 -0.24
C GLY A 83 -4.71 6.96 -0.05
N VAL A 84 -5.26 6.80 1.15
CA VAL A 84 -6.46 7.50 1.62
C VAL A 84 -6.10 8.23 2.90
N TYR A 85 -6.35 9.54 2.91
CA TYR A 85 -6.24 10.37 4.10
C TYR A 85 -7.65 10.74 4.56
N ASN A 86 -8.11 10.09 5.62
CA ASN A 86 -9.40 10.36 6.22
C ASN A 86 -9.20 11.38 7.35
N THR A 87 -9.83 12.54 7.22
CA THR A 87 -9.80 13.63 8.19
C THR A 87 -11.12 13.75 8.98
N GLU A 88 -12.02 12.78 8.84
CA GLU A 88 -13.25 12.69 9.62
C GLU A 88 -12.97 12.12 11.02
N GLY A 89 -13.65 12.64 12.03
CA GLY A 89 -13.53 12.16 13.42
C GLY A 89 -12.47 12.88 14.25
N ALA A 90 -12.07 12.27 15.37
CA ALA A 90 -11.19 12.88 16.37
C ALA A 90 -9.70 12.88 15.99
N GLU A 91 -9.28 11.97 15.11
CA GLU A 91 -7.92 11.85 14.61
C GLU A 91 -7.94 11.86 13.08
N ASP A 92 -6.82 12.23 12.46
CA ASP A 92 -6.60 12.01 11.04
C ASP A 92 -6.01 10.62 10.84
N LYS A 93 -6.48 9.90 9.82
CA LYS A 93 -6.05 8.53 9.53
C LYS A 93 -5.50 8.44 8.11
N LEU A 94 -4.25 8.01 7.98
CA LEU A 94 -3.60 7.77 6.69
C LEU A 94 -3.37 6.29 6.48
N THR A 95 -3.96 5.77 5.41
CA THR A 95 -3.75 4.40 4.94
C THR A 95 -3.05 4.45 3.59
N VAL A 96 -1.94 3.73 3.45
CA VAL A 96 -1.21 3.55 2.20
C VAL A 96 -1.24 2.08 1.82
N VAL A 97 -1.62 1.78 0.58
CA VAL A 97 -1.74 0.42 0.05
C VAL A 97 -0.95 0.32 -1.24
N CYS A 98 -0.20 -0.76 -1.39
CA CYS A 98 0.39 -1.19 -2.65
C CYS A 98 -0.08 -2.61 -2.99
N LEU A 99 -0.47 -2.79 -4.24
CA LEU A 99 -0.88 -4.08 -4.78
C LEU A 99 0.20 -4.57 -5.74
N TYR A 100 0.65 -5.81 -5.55
CA TYR A 100 1.57 -6.50 -6.44
C TYR A 100 0.80 -7.61 -7.18
N ASN A 101 0.85 -7.61 -8.50
CA ASN A 101 0.18 -8.62 -9.32
C ASN A 101 1.06 -9.87 -9.43
N LYS A 102 0.75 -10.93 -8.65
CA LYS A 102 1.54 -12.17 -8.66
C LYS A 102 1.43 -12.98 -9.96
N GLY A 103 0.65 -12.50 -10.93
CA GLY A 103 0.29 -13.24 -12.14
C GLY A 103 -0.69 -14.38 -11.84
N SER A 104 -1.36 -14.88 -12.86
CA SER A 104 -2.05 -16.16 -12.79
C SER A 104 -1.00 -17.27 -12.74
N SER A 105 -0.93 -18.01 -11.63
CA SER A 105 -0.33 -19.34 -11.66
C SER A 105 -1.17 -20.13 -12.67
N SER A 106 -0.59 -20.39 -13.84
CA SER A 106 -1.17 -21.27 -14.86
C SER A 106 -0.72 -22.69 -14.56
#